data_AF-A0A6B3EHG4-F1
#
_entry.id   AF-A0A6B3EHG4-F1
#
_cell.length_a   1.000
_cell.length_b   1.000
_cell.length_c   1.000
_cell.angle_alpha   90.00
_cell.angle_beta   90.00
_cell.angle_gamma   90.00
#
_symmetry.space_group_name_H-M   'P 1'
#
loop_
_entity.id
_entity.type
_entity.pdbx_description
1 polymer ?
#
loop_
_entity_poly.entity_id
_entity_poly.type
_entity_poly.pdbx_seq_one_letter_code
_entity_poly.pdbx_strand_id
1 'polypeptide(L)'
;MATDWAAAERLARGRPLREALDISCARSWVALDLGVRILAWELPHLLPADAWADGRRLRWDRDAPLPSVRPRDRPPSESELALALCHPDGRIREAALGRAAGSPALLPLVIVRCADWAQPVRERARTLLSGEPATTLVRWAGLVLLLSGRTQGRFALDLLGRALSQGPAASVEAVLGSGDRATRRFAHRIALGRGLLAPDRLARIAASTDDTPLQDLCADEAIASMG
;
A
#
# COMPACT_ATOMS: atom_id res chain seq x y z
N MET A 1 17.90 16.32 4.97
CA MET A 1 16.61 15.71 5.32
C MET A 1 16.91 14.57 6.27
N ALA A 2 16.48 14.64 7.53
CA ALA A 2 16.64 13.51 8.45
C ALA A 2 15.85 12.33 7.88
N THR A 3 16.57 11.29 7.46
CA THR A 3 15.99 10.08 6.89
C THR A 3 15.30 9.33 8.01
N ASP A 4 14.02 9.61 8.23
CA ASP A 4 13.29 9.07 9.38
C ASP A 4 12.95 7.58 9.15
N TRP A 5 13.93 6.71 9.39
CA TRP A 5 13.76 5.26 9.47
C TRP A 5 13.38 4.80 10.88
N ALA A 6 12.98 5.72 11.78
CA ALA A 6 12.65 5.39 13.16
C ALA A 6 11.45 4.43 13.25
N ALA A 7 10.53 4.45 12.28
CA ALA A 7 9.46 3.45 12.21
C ALA A 7 10.01 2.03 11.97
N ALA A 8 10.94 1.87 11.03
CA ALA A 8 11.59 0.59 10.76
C ALA A 8 12.37 0.09 11.99
N GLU A 9 13.09 0.99 12.65
CA GLU A 9 13.84 0.67 13.87
C GLU A 9 12.94 0.24 15.03
N ARG A 10 11.84 0.98 15.27
CA ARG A 10 10.84 0.64 16.29
C ARG A 10 10.29 -0.76 16.05
N LEU A 11 9.91 -1.08 14.80
CA LEU A 11 9.42 -2.41 14.44
C LEU A 11 10.50 -3.49 14.67
N ALA A 12 11.74 -3.21 14.30
CA ALA A 12 12.86 -4.14 14.47
C ALA A 12 13.16 -4.43 15.95
N ARG A 13 12.90 -3.46 16.84
CA ARG A 13 12.95 -3.63 18.30
C ARG A 13 11.69 -4.28 18.89
N GLY A 14 10.78 -4.77 18.06
CA GLY A 14 9.59 -5.50 18.48
C GLY A 14 8.40 -4.62 18.87
N ARG A 15 8.42 -3.31 18.57
CA ARG A 15 7.22 -2.48 18.76
C ARG A 15 6.08 -2.96 17.86
N PRO A 16 4.82 -2.98 18.35
CA PRO A 16 3.66 -3.28 17.54
C PRO A 16 3.51 -2.31 16.35
N LEU A 17 2.98 -2.82 15.24
CA LEU A 17 2.83 -2.06 13.98
C LEU A 17 2.10 -0.73 14.17
N ARG A 18 0.97 -0.75 14.89
CA ARG A 18 0.15 0.43 15.21
C ARG A 18 0.83 1.48 16.11
N GLU A 19 1.85 1.08 16.86
CA GLU A 19 2.63 1.99 17.73
C GLU A 19 3.84 2.56 16.99
N ALA A 20 4.38 1.80 16.02
CA ALA A 20 5.57 2.20 15.29
C ALA A 20 5.28 3.09 14.08
N LEU A 21 4.07 2.99 13.50
CA LEU A 21 3.69 3.62 12.25
C LEU A 21 2.30 4.26 12.37
N ASP A 22 2.13 5.46 11.80
CA ASP A 22 0.78 5.95 11.49
C ASP A 22 0.21 5.14 10.32
N ILE A 23 -0.54 4.10 10.68
CA ILE A 23 -1.14 3.15 9.73
C ILE A 23 -2.21 3.79 8.84
N SER A 24 -2.76 4.96 9.21
CA SER A 24 -3.80 5.66 8.44
C SER A 24 -3.21 6.48 7.28
N CYS A 25 -1.92 6.82 7.34
CA CYS A 25 -1.26 7.67 6.37
C CYS A 25 -0.56 6.85 5.28
N ALA A 26 -0.97 7.06 4.02
CA ALA A 26 -0.36 6.41 2.85
C ALA A 26 1.17 6.65 2.75
N ARG A 27 1.63 7.85 3.08
CA ARG A 27 3.06 8.20 3.01
C ARG A 27 3.88 7.44 4.04
N SER A 28 3.33 7.15 5.21
CA SER A 28 4.00 6.37 6.26
C SER A 28 4.39 4.98 5.76
N TRP A 29 3.52 4.31 5.00
CA TRP A 29 3.83 3.00 4.41
C TRP A 29 4.97 3.03 3.39
N VAL A 30 5.01 4.08 2.55
CA VAL A 30 6.11 4.28 1.59
C VAL A 30 7.41 4.65 2.30
N ALA A 31 7.33 5.46 3.35
CA ALA A 31 8.48 5.82 4.19
C ALA A 31 9.03 4.59 4.94
N LEU A 32 8.15 3.71 5.45
CA LEU A 32 8.56 2.45 6.07
C LEU A 32 9.31 1.56 5.07
N ASP A 33 8.81 1.39 3.85
CA ASP A 33 9.47 0.58 2.81
C ASP A 33 10.88 1.10 2.49
N LEU A 34 11.06 2.42 2.40
CA LEU A 34 12.38 3.03 2.24
C LEU A 34 13.24 2.88 3.50
N GLY A 35 12.66 3.10 4.67
CA GLY A 35 13.33 3.04 5.96
C GLY A 35 13.91 1.66 6.27
N VAL A 36 13.20 0.59 5.93
CA VAL A 36 13.71 -0.79 6.09
C VAL A 36 14.90 -1.05 5.15
N ARG A 37 14.89 -0.50 3.93
CA ARG A 37 16.05 -0.61 3.03
C ARG A 37 17.26 0.08 3.61
N ILE A 38 17.10 1.29 4.14
CA ILE A 38 18.19 2.02 4.82
C ILE A 38 18.68 1.23 6.04
N LEU A 39 17.77 0.74 6.87
CA LEU A 39 18.10 -0.06 8.04
C LEU A 39 18.88 -1.33 7.67
N ALA A 40 18.61 -1.94 6.52
CA ALA A 40 19.35 -3.10 6.04
C ALA A 40 20.83 -2.79 5.75
N TRP A 41 21.13 -1.55 5.33
CA TRP A 41 22.50 -1.09 5.11
C TRP A 41 23.19 -0.73 6.43
N GLU A 42 22.49 0.00 7.31
CA GLU A 42 23.07 0.55 8.54
C GLU A 42 23.19 -0.50 9.67
N LEU A 43 22.13 -1.31 9.86
CA LEU A 43 21.99 -2.26 10.97
C LEU A 43 21.37 -3.59 10.50
N PRO A 44 22.03 -4.34 9.61
CA PRO A 44 21.47 -5.56 9.01
C PRO A 44 21.04 -6.62 10.03
N HIS A 45 21.69 -6.68 11.19
CA HIS A 45 21.39 -7.64 12.26
C HIS A 45 20.01 -7.42 12.93
N LEU A 46 19.38 -6.26 12.71
CA LEU A 46 18.04 -5.95 13.21
C LEU A 46 16.92 -6.46 12.28
N LEU A 47 17.26 -6.88 11.05
CA LEU A 47 16.28 -7.36 10.09
C LEU A 47 16.11 -8.89 10.12
N PRO A 48 14.96 -9.40 9.65
CA PRO A 48 14.78 -10.84 9.47
C PRO A 48 15.83 -11.41 8.49
N ALA A 49 16.63 -12.37 8.95
CA ALA A 49 17.61 -13.08 8.12
C ALA A 49 16.95 -14.10 7.16
N ASP A 50 17.71 -14.64 6.20
CA ASP A 50 17.26 -15.59 5.16
C ASP A 50 16.44 -16.78 5.67
N ALA A 51 16.73 -17.24 6.90
CA ALA A 51 15.94 -18.25 7.61
C ALA A 51 14.45 -17.90 7.76
N TRP A 52 14.07 -16.65 7.53
CA TRP A 52 12.71 -16.15 7.51
C TRP A 52 11.93 -16.58 6.26
N ALA A 53 12.57 -16.64 5.09
CA ALA A 53 11.92 -17.08 3.85
C ALA A 53 11.57 -18.57 3.91
N ASP A 54 12.55 -19.40 4.28
CA ASP A 54 12.43 -20.86 4.19
C ASP A 54 11.85 -21.51 5.46
N GLY A 55 11.72 -20.76 6.56
CA GLY A 55 11.30 -21.30 7.86
C GLY A 55 12.32 -22.24 8.50
N ARG A 56 13.53 -22.34 7.92
CA ARG A 56 14.61 -23.22 8.36
C ARG A 56 15.73 -22.37 8.94
N ARG A 57 15.84 -22.32 10.28
CA ARG A 57 17.10 -21.90 10.91
C ARG A 57 18.10 -23.03 10.74
N LEU A 58 19.06 -22.89 9.82
CA LEU A 58 20.28 -23.68 9.84
C LEU A 58 21.14 -23.15 10.99
N ARG A 59 21.24 -23.90 12.09
CA ARG A 59 22.22 -23.63 13.15
C ARG A 59 23.36 -24.64 13.00
N TRP A 60 24.57 -24.13 12.82
CA TRP A 60 25.78 -24.91 13.04
C TRP A 60 26.07 -24.92 14.53
N ASP A 61 25.81 -26.03 15.20
CA ASP A 61 26.38 -26.27 16.52
C ASP A 61 27.76 -26.87 16.33
N ARG A 62 28.79 -26.39 17.05
CA ARG A 62 30.14 -26.97 16.92
C ARG A 62 30.16 -28.44 17.33
N ASP A 63 29.22 -28.84 18.17
CA ASP A 63 29.13 -30.18 18.73
C ASP A 63 28.08 -31.08 18.05
N ALA A 64 27.39 -30.58 17.01
CA ALA A 64 26.41 -31.37 16.26
C ALA A 64 26.98 -31.90 14.93
N PRO A 65 26.80 -33.20 14.62
CA PRO A 65 27.31 -33.79 13.38
C PRO A 65 26.56 -33.37 12.11
N LEU A 66 25.36 -32.78 12.23
CA LEU A 66 24.59 -32.23 11.11
C LEU A 66 23.88 -30.91 11.50
N PRO A 67 23.64 -29.99 10.54
CA PRO A 67 22.86 -28.78 10.78
C PRO A 67 21.44 -29.15 11.23
N SER A 68 21.02 -28.68 12.41
CA SER A 68 19.64 -28.89 12.86
C SER A 68 18.73 -27.80 12.26
N VAL A 69 17.71 -28.20 11.52
CA VAL A 69 16.61 -27.32 11.11
C VAL A 69 15.61 -27.27 12.26
N ARG A 70 15.57 -26.15 12.99
CA ARG A 70 14.45 -25.91 13.92
C ARG A 70 13.35 -25.12 13.20
N PRO A 71 12.12 -25.65 13.14
CA PRO A 71 10.98 -24.85 12.74
C PRO A 71 10.82 -23.70 13.75
N ARG A 72 10.26 -22.59 13.29
CA ARG A 72 10.04 -21.43 14.15
C ARG A 72 8.93 -21.78 15.15
N ASP A 73 9.20 -21.57 16.45
CA ASP A 73 8.28 -21.96 17.54
C ASP A 73 6.95 -21.18 17.55
N ARG A 74 6.90 -20.03 16.85
CA ARG A 74 5.70 -19.19 16.74
C ARG A 74 5.54 -18.57 15.34
N PRO A 75 4.30 -18.31 14.89
CA PRO A 75 4.08 -17.52 13.69
C PRO A 75 4.76 -16.13 13.79
N PRO A 76 5.19 -15.55 12.65
CA PRO A 76 5.72 -14.20 12.64
C PRO A 76 4.64 -13.20 13.06
N SER A 77 5.03 -12.21 13.87
CA SER A 77 4.16 -11.08 14.23
C SER A 77 3.93 -10.16 13.04
N GLU A 78 2.93 -9.28 13.12
CA GLU A 78 2.68 -8.25 12.10
C GLU A 78 3.90 -7.35 11.87
N SER A 79 4.63 -6.98 12.93
CA SER A 79 5.85 -6.19 12.82
C SER A 79 6.95 -6.93 12.06
N GLU A 80 7.13 -8.23 12.35
CA GLU A 80 8.10 -9.08 11.63
C GLU A 80 7.71 -9.27 10.16
N LEU A 81 6.41 -9.43 9.88
CA LEU A 81 5.89 -9.50 8.51
C LEU A 81 6.05 -8.16 7.77
N ALA A 82 5.82 -7.03 8.43
CA ALA A 82 5.99 -5.71 7.85
C ALA A 82 7.46 -5.45 7.45
N LEU A 83 8.41 -5.80 8.32
CA LEU A 83 9.84 -5.74 8.01
C LEU A 83 10.21 -6.65 6.85
N ALA A 84 9.73 -7.89 6.84
CA ALA A 84 10.02 -8.84 5.78
C ALA A 84 9.41 -8.43 4.43
N LEU A 85 8.20 -7.87 4.42
CA LEU A 85 7.59 -7.30 3.22
C LEU A 85 8.39 -6.14 2.66
N CYS A 86 9.18 -5.43 3.48
CA CYS A 86 10.02 -4.29 3.07
C CYS A 86 11.50 -4.66 2.85
N HIS A 87 11.88 -5.92 3.06
CA HIS A 87 13.26 -6.39 3.03
C HIS A 87 13.92 -6.16 1.65
N PRO A 88 15.24 -5.88 1.56
CA PRO A 88 15.94 -5.72 0.27
C PRO A 88 15.94 -7.00 -0.60
N ASP A 89 16.02 -8.18 0.01
CA ASP A 89 15.90 -9.46 -0.70
C ASP A 89 14.44 -9.73 -1.11
N GLY A 90 14.22 -9.90 -2.43
CA GLY A 90 12.92 -10.23 -3.01
C GLY A 90 12.37 -11.59 -2.58
N ARG A 91 13.22 -12.57 -2.26
CA ARG A 91 12.76 -13.90 -1.79
C ARG A 91 12.07 -13.81 -0.44
N ILE A 92 12.63 -13.01 0.46
CA ILE A 92 12.03 -12.73 1.77
C ILE A 92 10.69 -12.00 1.57
N ARG A 93 10.63 -10.99 0.69
CA ARG A 93 9.37 -10.29 0.39
C ARG A 93 8.31 -11.23 -0.20
N GLU A 94 8.69 -12.11 -1.11
CA GLU A 94 7.78 -13.07 -1.74
C GLU A 94 7.20 -14.05 -0.71
N ALA A 95 8.06 -14.66 0.12
CA ALA A 95 7.64 -15.53 1.21
C ALA A 95 6.70 -14.80 2.20
N ALA A 96 6.92 -13.49 2.38
CA ALA A 96 6.13 -12.69 3.30
C ALA A 96 4.70 -12.48 2.83
N LEU A 97 4.51 -12.29 1.53
CA LEU A 97 3.18 -12.14 0.94
C LEU A 97 2.30 -13.35 1.22
N GLY A 98 2.85 -14.57 1.18
CA GLY A 98 2.12 -15.78 1.53
C GLY A 98 1.59 -15.79 2.97
N ARG A 99 2.34 -15.20 3.91
CA ARG A 99 1.99 -15.16 5.34
C ARG A 99 1.19 -13.93 5.74
N ALA A 100 1.21 -12.87 4.93
CA ALA A 100 0.42 -11.67 5.13
C ALA A 100 -1.03 -11.80 4.60
N ALA A 101 -1.32 -12.86 3.85
CA ALA A 101 -2.66 -13.15 3.33
C ALA A 101 -3.69 -13.19 4.48
N GLY A 102 -4.78 -12.44 4.35
CA GLY A 102 -5.82 -12.36 5.37
C GLY A 102 -5.50 -11.46 6.57
N SER A 103 -4.39 -10.70 6.55
CA SER A 103 -4.10 -9.65 7.55
C SER A 103 -4.45 -8.26 6.99
N PRO A 104 -5.59 -7.65 7.39
CA PRO A 104 -5.98 -6.33 6.89
C PRO A 104 -4.97 -5.23 7.26
N ALA A 105 -4.26 -5.38 8.38
CA ALA A 105 -3.24 -4.44 8.83
C ALA A 105 -2.03 -4.37 7.89
N LEU A 106 -1.76 -5.44 7.14
CA LEU A 106 -0.62 -5.53 6.21
C LEU A 106 -1.01 -5.29 4.75
N LEU A 107 -2.31 -5.14 4.45
CA LEU A 107 -2.78 -4.85 3.10
C LEU A 107 -2.10 -3.64 2.44
N PRO A 108 -1.82 -2.53 3.15
CA PRO A 108 -1.04 -1.43 2.56
C PRO A 108 0.29 -1.88 1.97
N LEU A 109 1.02 -2.78 2.64
CA LEU A 109 2.29 -3.30 2.13
C LEU A 109 2.08 -4.24 0.95
N VAL A 110 0.99 -5.03 0.91
CA VAL A 110 0.61 -5.79 -0.30
C VAL A 110 0.40 -4.84 -1.48
N ILE A 111 -0.31 -3.72 -1.29
CA ILE A 111 -0.50 -2.69 -2.32
C ILE A 111 0.85 -2.11 -2.79
N VAL A 112 1.78 -1.81 -1.86
CA VAL A 112 3.13 -1.37 -2.23
C VAL A 112 3.85 -2.45 -3.06
N ARG A 113 3.72 -3.74 -2.71
CA ARG A 113 4.33 -4.85 -3.45
C ARG A 113 3.70 -5.12 -4.82
N CYS A 114 2.48 -4.67 -5.12
CA CYS A 114 1.95 -4.72 -6.49
C CYS A 114 2.81 -3.94 -7.53
N ALA A 115 3.66 -3.03 -7.04
CA ALA A 115 4.62 -2.26 -7.81
C ALA A 115 6.09 -2.65 -7.51
N ASP A 116 6.34 -3.85 -6.99
CA ASP A 116 7.71 -4.33 -6.69
C ASP A 116 8.59 -4.36 -7.95
N TRP A 117 9.91 -4.35 -7.84
CA TRP A 117 10.78 -4.51 -9.01
C TRP A 117 10.92 -5.99 -9.41
N ALA A 118 10.92 -6.90 -8.43
CA ALA A 118 10.97 -8.33 -8.65
C ALA A 118 9.61 -8.84 -9.15
N GLN A 119 9.59 -9.45 -10.34
CA GLN A 119 8.37 -9.98 -10.94
C GLN A 119 7.63 -11.00 -10.05
N PRO A 120 8.29 -11.99 -9.40
CA PRO A 120 7.61 -12.96 -8.55
C PRO A 120 6.85 -12.31 -7.38
N VAL A 121 7.50 -11.36 -6.69
CA VAL A 121 6.89 -10.59 -5.59
C VAL A 121 5.66 -9.82 -6.08
N ARG A 122 5.81 -9.12 -7.21
CA ARG A 122 4.76 -8.29 -7.80
C ARG A 122 3.55 -9.12 -8.21
N GLU A 123 3.76 -10.22 -8.92
CA GLU A 123 2.67 -11.10 -9.37
C GLU A 123 1.93 -11.70 -8.18
N ARG A 124 2.66 -12.20 -7.17
CA ARG A 124 2.07 -12.71 -5.94
C ARG A 124 1.21 -11.66 -5.22
N ALA A 125 1.72 -10.43 -5.10
CA ALA A 125 0.97 -9.32 -4.48
C ALA A 125 -0.28 -8.94 -5.27
N ARG A 126 -0.20 -8.94 -6.62
CA ARG A 126 -1.34 -8.66 -7.49
C ARG A 126 -2.43 -9.71 -7.35
N THR A 127 -2.07 -11.00 -7.27
CA THR A 127 -3.03 -12.07 -6.99
C THR A 127 -3.75 -11.87 -5.66
N LEU A 128 -3.01 -11.52 -4.60
CA LEU A 128 -3.60 -11.25 -3.29
C LEU A 128 -4.54 -10.04 -3.35
N LEU A 129 -4.11 -8.93 -3.94
CA LEU A 129 -4.92 -7.72 -4.04
C LEU A 129 -6.19 -7.92 -4.87
N SER A 130 -6.15 -8.74 -5.93
CA SER A 130 -7.34 -9.09 -6.72
C SER A 130 -8.39 -9.88 -5.92
N GLY A 131 -7.98 -10.58 -4.86
CA GLY A 131 -8.89 -11.29 -3.97
C GLY A 131 -9.54 -10.41 -2.90
N GLU A 132 -9.06 -9.17 -2.73
CA GLU A 132 -9.58 -8.26 -1.73
C GLU A 132 -10.90 -7.60 -2.16
N PRO A 133 -11.82 -7.30 -1.22
CA PRO A 133 -13.03 -6.56 -1.54
C PRO A 133 -12.71 -5.18 -2.14
N ALA A 134 -13.50 -4.79 -3.15
CA ALA A 134 -13.36 -3.48 -3.79
C ALA A 134 -13.44 -2.30 -2.80
N THR A 135 -14.28 -2.42 -1.77
CA THR A 135 -14.42 -1.42 -0.70
C THR A 135 -13.12 -1.22 0.09
N THR A 136 -12.35 -2.28 0.30
CA THR A 136 -11.04 -2.21 0.95
C THR A 136 -10.04 -1.47 0.07
N LEU A 137 -10.05 -1.70 -1.25
CA LEU A 137 -9.18 -0.96 -2.17
C LEU A 137 -9.52 0.53 -2.22
N VAL A 138 -10.80 0.89 -2.22
CA VAL A 138 -11.26 2.29 -2.19
C VAL A 138 -10.77 3.01 -0.94
N ARG A 139 -10.77 2.36 0.23
CA ARG A 139 -10.20 2.89 1.47
C ARG A 139 -8.72 3.30 1.30
N TRP A 140 -7.97 2.58 0.47
CA TRP A 140 -6.55 2.83 0.21
C TRP A 140 -6.28 3.60 -1.08
N ALA A 141 -7.27 4.32 -1.63
CA ALA A 141 -7.14 5.07 -2.88
C ALA A 141 -5.93 6.02 -2.90
N GLY A 142 -5.68 6.74 -1.80
CA GLY A 142 -4.52 7.65 -1.69
C GLY A 142 -3.18 6.93 -1.78
N LEU A 143 -3.06 5.72 -1.23
CA LEU A 143 -1.85 4.91 -1.36
C LEU A 143 -1.67 4.38 -2.79
N VAL A 144 -2.75 3.92 -3.41
CA VAL A 144 -2.75 3.45 -4.80
C VAL A 144 -2.30 4.56 -5.75
N LEU A 145 -2.84 5.77 -5.59
CA LEU A 145 -2.49 6.94 -6.42
C LEU A 145 -1.07 7.45 -6.14
N LEU A 146 -0.60 7.38 -4.89
CA LEU A 146 0.80 7.69 -4.58
C LEU A 146 1.76 6.73 -5.31
N LEU A 147 1.38 5.46 -5.44
CA LEU A 147 2.20 4.43 -6.08
C LEU A 147 2.03 4.40 -7.60
N SER A 148 0.98 5.01 -8.17
CA SER A 148 0.72 4.95 -9.61
C SER A 148 1.78 5.65 -10.46
N GLY A 149 2.58 6.54 -9.86
CA GLY A 149 3.74 7.17 -10.51
C GLY A 149 4.95 6.24 -10.66
N ARG A 150 4.95 5.06 -10.00
CA ARG A 150 6.01 4.05 -10.20
C ARG A 150 5.81 3.33 -11.53
N THR A 151 6.89 2.92 -12.18
CA THR A 151 6.89 2.16 -13.45
C THR A 151 5.92 0.97 -13.44
N GLN A 152 5.72 0.35 -12.27
CA GLN A 152 4.94 -0.87 -12.09
C GLN A 152 3.65 -0.68 -11.29
N GLY A 153 3.29 0.58 -10.98
CA GLY A 153 2.15 0.95 -10.15
C GLY A 153 0.79 0.89 -10.83
N ARG A 154 0.76 0.68 -12.15
CA ARG A 154 -0.47 0.75 -12.96
C ARG A 154 -1.55 -0.24 -12.55
N PHE A 155 -1.18 -1.45 -12.13
CA PHE A 155 -2.13 -2.51 -11.82
C PHE A 155 -3.13 -2.11 -10.71
N ALA A 156 -2.64 -1.60 -9.58
CA ALA A 156 -3.50 -1.23 -8.46
C ALA A 156 -4.40 -0.04 -8.83
N LEU A 157 -3.88 0.89 -9.64
CA LEU A 157 -4.66 2.02 -10.17
C LEU A 157 -5.80 1.54 -11.06
N ASP A 158 -5.56 0.60 -11.98
CA ASP A 158 -6.61 0.06 -12.84
C ASP A 158 -7.67 -0.71 -12.03
N LEU A 159 -7.26 -1.43 -11.00
CA LEU A 159 -8.19 -2.13 -10.10
C LEU A 159 -9.05 -1.13 -9.30
N LEU A 160 -8.47 -0.04 -8.81
CA LEU A 160 -9.19 1.04 -8.13
C LEU A 160 -10.16 1.74 -9.09
N GLY A 161 -9.72 2.03 -10.31
CA GLY A 161 -10.54 2.61 -11.36
C GLY A 161 -11.75 1.74 -11.67
N ARG A 162 -11.57 0.43 -11.87
CA ARG A 162 -12.69 -0.50 -12.05
C ARG A 162 -13.63 -0.55 -10.85
N ALA A 163 -13.07 -0.63 -9.63
CA ALA A 163 -13.86 -0.65 -8.40
C ALA A 163 -14.76 0.59 -8.27
N LEU A 164 -14.26 1.77 -8.62
CA LEU A 164 -15.01 3.02 -8.57
C LEU A 164 -15.92 3.23 -9.79
N SER A 165 -15.54 2.76 -10.98
CA SER A 165 -16.37 2.90 -12.19
C SER A 165 -17.57 1.97 -12.19
N GLN A 166 -17.40 0.73 -11.71
CA GLN A 166 -18.40 -0.33 -11.79
C GLN A 166 -19.10 -0.60 -10.46
N GLY A 167 -18.54 -0.10 -9.35
CA GLY A 167 -19.10 -0.30 -8.01
C GLY A 167 -20.27 0.63 -7.66
N PRO A 168 -20.81 0.51 -6.44
CA PRO A 168 -21.88 1.37 -5.95
C PRO A 168 -21.49 2.86 -6.00
N ALA A 169 -22.47 3.75 -6.24
CA ALA A 169 -22.24 5.20 -6.22
C ALA A 169 -21.68 5.67 -4.86
N ALA A 170 -22.14 5.07 -3.76
CA ALA A 170 -21.64 5.32 -2.40
C ALA A 170 -20.12 5.15 -2.26
N SER A 171 -19.49 4.25 -3.04
CA SER A 171 -18.04 4.07 -3.04
C SER A 171 -17.30 5.27 -3.64
N VAL A 172 -17.87 5.90 -4.67
CA VAL A 172 -17.35 7.13 -5.26
C VAL A 172 -17.55 8.29 -4.29
N GLU A 173 -18.74 8.41 -3.73
CA GLU A 173 -19.08 9.46 -2.75
C GLU A 173 -18.15 9.47 -1.54
N ALA A 174 -17.79 8.29 -1.03
CA ALA A 174 -16.88 8.14 0.10
C ALA A 174 -15.49 8.77 -0.12
N VAL A 175 -15.05 8.92 -1.39
CA VAL A 175 -13.73 9.48 -1.73
C VAL A 175 -13.79 10.85 -2.41
N LEU A 176 -14.99 11.38 -2.72
CA LEU A 176 -15.16 12.74 -3.25
C LEU A 176 -14.70 13.82 -2.26
N GLY A 177 -14.89 13.60 -0.96
CA GLY A 177 -14.49 14.53 0.09
C GLY A 177 -13.05 14.35 0.58
N SER A 178 -12.23 13.53 -0.09
CA SER A 178 -10.88 13.22 0.40
C SER A 178 -10.03 14.48 0.54
N GLY A 179 -9.30 14.59 1.65
CA GLY A 179 -8.31 15.65 1.85
C GLY A 179 -7.09 15.50 0.92
N ASP A 180 -6.82 14.28 0.42
CA ASP A 180 -5.78 14.05 -0.58
C ASP A 180 -6.25 14.52 -1.97
N ARG A 181 -5.56 15.52 -2.52
CA ARG A 181 -5.91 16.15 -3.80
C ARG A 181 -5.96 15.16 -4.95
N ALA A 182 -4.99 14.22 -5.02
CA ALA A 182 -4.95 13.23 -6.09
C ALA A 182 -6.16 12.30 -6.04
N THR A 183 -6.51 11.80 -4.84
CA THR A 183 -7.70 10.98 -4.58
C THR A 183 -8.97 11.72 -4.97
N ARG A 184 -9.11 12.98 -4.52
CA ARG A 184 -10.28 13.81 -4.80
C ARG A 184 -10.47 14.05 -6.30
N ARG A 185 -9.41 14.45 -7.02
CA ARG A 185 -9.44 14.65 -8.48
C ARG A 185 -9.75 13.35 -9.23
N PHE A 186 -9.19 12.22 -8.79
CA PHE A 186 -9.49 10.91 -9.38
C PHE A 186 -10.97 10.56 -9.21
N ALA A 187 -11.50 10.71 -8.00
CA ALA A 187 -12.90 10.44 -7.69
C ALA A 187 -13.86 11.31 -8.52
N HIS A 188 -13.56 12.60 -8.69
CA HIS A 188 -14.41 13.49 -9.49
C HIS A 188 -14.43 13.12 -10.96
N ARG A 189 -13.29 12.75 -11.56
CA ARG A 189 -13.28 12.24 -12.95
C ARG A 189 -14.16 11.00 -13.12
N ILE A 190 -14.12 10.08 -12.15
CA ILE A 190 -14.99 8.89 -12.18
C ILE A 190 -16.46 9.28 -12.00
N ALA A 191 -16.76 10.18 -11.07
CA ALA A 191 -18.13 10.64 -10.81
C ALA A 191 -18.75 11.32 -12.04
N LEU A 192 -17.97 12.15 -12.75
CA LEU A 192 -18.36 12.79 -14.01
C LEU A 192 -18.61 11.77 -15.11
N GLY A 193 -17.66 10.87 -15.36
CA GLY A 193 -17.82 9.81 -16.36
C GLY A 193 -18.98 8.85 -16.09
N ARG A 194 -19.50 8.84 -14.85
CA ARG A 194 -20.69 8.07 -14.43
C ARG A 194 -21.97 8.91 -14.32
N GLY A 195 -21.93 10.22 -14.54
CA GLY A 195 -23.08 11.12 -14.37
C GLY A 195 -23.60 11.22 -12.93
N LEU A 196 -22.74 11.06 -11.92
CA LEU A 196 -23.15 11.04 -10.50
C LEU A 196 -23.27 12.43 -9.87
N LEU A 197 -22.90 13.49 -10.58
CA LEU A 197 -22.91 14.86 -10.08
C LEU A 197 -23.86 15.70 -10.94
N ALA A 198 -24.87 16.28 -10.30
CA ALA A 198 -25.78 17.21 -10.95
C ALA A 198 -25.05 18.52 -11.35
N PRO A 199 -25.47 19.20 -12.42
CA PRO A 199 -24.81 20.43 -12.90
C PRO A 199 -24.70 21.53 -11.85
N ASP A 200 -25.72 21.72 -11.00
CA ASP A 200 -25.71 22.69 -9.91
C ASP A 200 -24.66 22.36 -8.84
N ARG A 201 -24.42 21.06 -8.59
CA ARG A 201 -23.40 20.59 -7.67
C ARG A 201 -22.00 20.83 -8.25
N LEU A 202 -21.82 20.63 -9.55
CA LEU A 202 -20.56 20.92 -10.25
C LEU A 202 -20.20 22.40 -10.18
N ALA A 203 -21.15 23.28 -10.49
CA ALA A 203 -20.95 24.72 -10.39
C ALA A 203 -20.57 25.16 -8.96
N ARG A 204 -21.23 24.59 -7.93
CA ARG A 204 -20.89 24.87 -6.52
C ARG A 204 -19.49 24.40 -6.14
N ILE A 205 -19.07 23.22 -6.60
CA ILE A 205 -17.72 22.70 -6.35
C ILE A 205 -16.69 23.62 -7.02
N ALA A 206 -16.90 23.98 -8.29
CA ALA A 206 -16.00 24.88 -9.02
C ALA A 206 -15.86 26.24 -8.34
N ALA A 207 -16.95 26.80 -7.79
CA ALA A 207 -16.92 28.11 -7.13
C ALA A 207 -16.24 28.11 -5.75
N SER A 208 -16.08 26.96 -5.10
CA SER A 208 -15.65 26.88 -3.70
C SER A 208 -14.33 26.14 -3.46
N THR A 209 -13.86 25.35 -4.42
CA THR A 209 -12.64 24.56 -4.28
C THR A 209 -11.37 25.42 -4.35
N ASP A 210 -10.35 25.09 -3.54
CA ASP A 210 -9.01 25.67 -3.60
C ASP A 210 -8.08 24.96 -4.62
N ASP A 211 -8.61 23.93 -5.28
CA ASP A 211 -7.90 23.03 -6.16
C ASP A 211 -8.19 23.38 -7.63
N THR A 212 -7.32 24.19 -8.25
CA THR A 212 -7.54 24.74 -9.61
C THR A 212 -7.85 23.66 -10.66
N PRO A 213 -7.08 22.56 -10.79
CA PRO A 213 -7.46 21.50 -11.73
C PRO A 213 -8.81 20.84 -11.47
N LEU A 214 -9.29 20.84 -10.22
CA LEU A 214 -10.64 20.36 -9.90
C LEU A 214 -11.69 21.41 -10.24
N GLN A 215 -11.39 22.69 -10.01
CA GLN A 215 -12.25 23.81 -10.40
C GLN A 215 -12.51 23.78 -11.90
N ASP A 216 -11.45 23.74 -12.71
CA ASP A 216 -11.54 23.74 -14.18
C ASP A 216 -12.37 22.54 -14.66
N LEU A 217 -12.05 21.34 -14.16
CA LEU A 217 -12.78 20.11 -14.49
C LEU A 217 -14.28 20.22 -14.19
N CYS A 218 -14.65 20.78 -13.04
CA CYS A 218 -16.07 20.93 -12.67
C CYS A 218 -16.77 22.07 -13.42
N ALA A 219 -16.06 23.14 -13.76
CA ALA A 219 -16.60 24.27 -14.51
C ALA A 219 -16.90 23.87 -15.96
N ASP A 220 -15.93 23.24 -16.64
CA ASP A 220 -16.08 22.78 -18.01
C ASP A 220 -17.27 21.84 -18.14
N GLU A 221 -17.41 20.90 -17.19
CA GLU A 221 -18.45 19.90 -17.27
C GLU A 221 -19.84 20.41 -16.84
N ALA A 222 -19.90 21.43 -15.98
CA ALA A 222 -21.14 22.15 -15.72
C ALA A 222 -21.62 22.88 -16.98
N ILE A 223 -20.72 23.52 -17.73
CA ILE A 223 -21.04 24.21 -18.99
C ILE A 223 -21.50 23.21 -20.05
N ALA A 224 -20.76 22.12 -20.23
CA ALA A 224 -21.10 21.08 -21.20
C ALA A 224 -22.48 20.45 -20.93
N SER A 225 -22.89 20.34 -19.66
CA SER A 225 -24.19 19.78 -19.27
C SER A 225 -25.38 20.72 -19.49
N MET A 226 -25.15 21.99 -19.85
CA MET A 226 -26.20 22.99 -20.11
C MET A 226 -26.50 23.19 -21.61
N GLY A 227 -25.66 22.66 -22.50
CA GLY A 227 -25.86 22.70 -23.96
C GLY A 227 -26.51 21.42 -24.48
#